data_AF-X6LDS8-F1
#
_entry.id   AF-X6LDS8-F1
#
_cell.length_a   1.000
_cell.length_b   1.000
_cell.length_c   1.000
_cell.angle_alpha   90.00
_cell.angle_beta   90.00
_cell.angle_gamma   90.00
#
_symmetry.space_group_name_H-M   'P 1'
#
loop_
_entity.id
_entity.type
_entity.pdbx_description
1 polymer ?
#
loop_
_entity_poly.entity_id
_entity_poly.type
_entity_poly.pdbx_seq_one_letter_code
_entity_poly.pdbx_strand_id
1 'polypeptide(L)'
;MILFCEKIGLLIKYDEEKNAFEFFDLPICDNIKKYNKYAYLHFNNYIFLFGGYHVDINVNISISRLIYKYIINEKIWTKMNQELPLCLADSIALLNKNYIYIIGGSNESFTLYFNFFYPRGKNFQQLFLYMLFKSFI
;
A
#
# COMPACT_ATOMS: atom_id res chain seq x y z
N MET A 1 10.12 10.91 -1.19
CA MET A 1 8.78 10.63 -1.72
C MET A 1 8.85 9.43 -2.66
N ILE A 2 7.78 8.65 -2.77
CA ILE A 2 7.72 7.50 -3.70
C ILE A 2 6.49 7.66 -4.57
N LEU A 3 6.64 7.46 -5.86
CA LEU A 3 5.56 7.52 -6.84
C LEU A 3 5.39 6.14 -7.50
N PHE A 4 4.18 5.61 -7.46
CA PHE A 4 3.76 4.48 -8.28
C PHE A 4 2.57 4.91 -9.12
N CYS A 5 2.73 4.88 -10.43
CA CYS A 5 1.66 5.15 -11.38
C CYS A 5 1.85 4.27 -12.62
N GLU A 6 0.93 3.32 -12.82
CA GLU A 6 1.00 2.35 -13.91
C GLU A 6 2.35 1.61 -13.97
N LYS A 7 3.17 1.91 -14.99
CA LYS A 7 4.48 1.31 -15.24
C LYS A 7 5.63 2.11 -14.61
N ILE A 8 5.35 3.25 -13.98
CA ILE A 8 6.33 4.18 -13.43
C ILE A 8 6.42 4.00 -11.93
N GLY A 9 7.60 3.60 -11.46
CA GLY A 9 7.97 3.56 -10.06
C GLY A 9 9.16 4.49 -9.84
N LEU A 10 9.03 5.50 -8.99
CA LEU A 10 10.10 6.45 -8.72
C LEU A 10 10.31 6.63 -7.22
N LEU A 11 11.56 6.54 -6.78
CA LEU A 11 12.01 7.09 -5.51
C LEU A 11 12.54 8.50 -5.77
N ILE A 12 11.88 9.49 -5.19
CA ILE A 12 12.20 10.90 -5.31
C ILE A 12 12.84 11.34 -4.00
N LYS A 13 14.09 11.76 -4.04
CA LYS A 13 14.81 12.35 -2.91
C LYS A 13 14.98 13.85 -3.14
N TYR A 14 14.91 14.63 -2.07
CA TYR A 14 15.23 16.04 -2.11
C TYR A 14 16.57 16.24 -1.41
N ASP A 15 17.50 16.88 -2.11
CA ASP A 15 18.80 17.31 -1.59
C ASP A 15 18.68 18.76 -1.15
N GLU A 16 18.69 18.98 0.17
CA GLU A 16 18.54 20.30 0.79
C GLU A 16 19.77 21.20 0.54
N GLU A 17 20.97 20.62 0.37
CA GLU A 17 22.18 21.40 0.13
C GLU A 17 22.19 21.96 -1.30
N LYS A 18 21.78 21.12 -2.27
CA LYS A 18 21.72 21.50 -3.68
C LYS A 18 20.42 22.16 -4.10
N ASN A 19 19.41 22.18 -3.21
CA ASN A 19 18.03 22.57 -3.53
C ASN A 19 17.47 21.82 -4.76
N ALA A 20 17.78 20.52 -4.89
CA ALA A 20 17.49 19.75 -6.10
C ALA A 20 16.77 18.43 -5.78
N PHE A 21 15.96 17.95 -6.74
CA PHE A 21 15.34 16.64 -6.66
C PHE A 21 16.17 15.60 -7.42
N GLU A 22 16.41 14.46 -6.77
CA GLU A 22 17.02 13.27 -7.38
C GLU A 22 15.94 12.20 -7.59
N PHE A 23 15.99 11.54 -8.75
CA PHE A 23 15.01 10.55 -9.17
C PHE A 23 15.70 9.21 -9.39
N PHE A 24 15.17 8.16 -8.79
CA PHE A 24 15.67 6.80 -8.93
C PHE A 24 14.54 5.88 -9.37
N ASP A 25 14.76 5.12 -10.45
CA ASP A 25 13.78 4.14 -10.92
C ASP A 25 13.61 3.01 -9.91
N LEU A 26 12.35 2.71 -9.61
CA LEU A 26 11.94 1.54 -8.85
C LEU A 26 11.31 0.54 -9.84
N PRO A 27 11.89 -0.66 -10.01
CA PRO A 27 11.26 -1.70 -10.83
C PRO A 27 9.87 -2.00 -10.29
N ILE A 28 8.86 -2.08 -11.15
CA ILE A 28 7.51 -2.52 -10.80
C ILE A 28 7.30 -3.92 -11.36
N CYS A 29 6.79 -4.85 -10.54
CA CYS A 29 6.42 -6.18 -11.02
C CYS A 29 5.08 -6.16 -11.76
N ASP A 30 4.88 -7.05 -12.73
CA ASP A 30 3.70 -7.03 -13.62
C ASP A 30 2.36 -7.14 -12.89
N ASN A 31 2.35 -7.78 -11.71
CA ASN A 31 1.15 -7.89 -10.89
C ASN A 31 0.74 -6.55 -10.26
N ILE A 32 1.70 -5.66 -9.97
CA ILE A 32 1.45 -4.33 -9.41
C ILE A 32 1.11 -3.34 -10.52
N LYS A 33 1.71 -3.47 -11.72
CA LYS A 33 1.52 -2.55 -12.87
C LYS A 33 0.04 -2.32 -13.25
N LYS A 34 -0.83 -3.28 -12.93
CA LYS A 34 -2.25 -3.22 -13.28
C LYS A 34 -3.05 -2.32 -12.33
N TYR A 35 -2.68 -2.22 -11.05
CA TYR A 35 -3.46 -1.42 -10.11
C TYR A 35 -2.82 -0.06 -9.84
N ASN A 36 -3.64 0.87 -9.39
CA ASN A 36 -3.26 2.19 -8.89
C ASN A 36 -3.92 2.43 -7.51
N LYS A 37 -3.76 3.64 -6.94
CA LYS A 37 -4.46 4.06 -5.71
C LYS A 37 -4.24 3.15 -4.49
N TYR A 38 -3.03 2.61 -4.37
CA TYR A 38 -2.60 1.86 -3.20
C TYR A 38 -2.43 2.78 -1.99
N ALA A 39 -2.74 2.29 -0.80
CA ALA A 39 -2.09 2.81 0.40
C ALA A 39 -0.61 2.39 0.37
N TYR A 40 0.29 3.34 0.65
CA TYR A 40 1.73 3.09 0.64
C TYR A 40 2.35 3.38 2.00
N LEU A 41 3.36 2.60 2.38
CA LEU A 41 4.19 2.86 3.54
C LEU A 41 5.65 2.60 3.21
N HIS A 42 6.49 3.61 3.37
CA HIS A 42 7.94 3.46 3.33
C HIS A 42 8.48 3.36 4.76
N PHE A 43 9.20 2.28 5.05
CA PHE A 43 9.82 2.07 6.36
C PHE A 43 11.16 1.34 6.25
N ASN A 44 12.23 1.99 6.70
CA ASN A 44 13.60 1.51 6.60
C ASN A 44 13.98 1.10 5.16
N ASN A 45 14.25 -0.19 4.94
CA ASN A 45 14.62 -0.76 3.65
C ASN A 45 13.41 -1.33 2.88
N TYR A 46 12.19 -1.10 3.38
CA TYR A 46 10.98 -1.72 2.84
C TYR A 46 9.98 -0.68 2.36
N ILE A 47 9.31 -1.00 1.26
CA ILE A 47 8.09 -0.32 0.82
C ILE A 47 6.96 -1.34 0.90
N PHE A 48 5.84 -0.97 1.48
CA PHE A 48 4.62 -1.75 1.48
C PHE A 48 3.56 -1.06 0.63
N LEU A 49 2.87 -1.83 -0.19
CA LEU A 49 1.67 -1.42 -0.92
C LEU A 49 0.50 -2.27 -0.44
N PHE A 50 -0.60 -1.61 -0.11
CA PHE A 50 -1.80 -2.21 0.43
C PHE A 50 -2.98 -1.93 -0.52
N GLY A 51 -3.63 -3.00 -0.95
CA GLY A 51 -4.87 -2.94 -1.72
C GLY A 51 -4.65 -2.62 -3.21
N GLY A 52 -5.36 -1.63 -3.74
CA GLY A 52 -5.22 -1.10 -5.09
C GLY A 52 -6.49 -1.22 -5.93
N TYR A 53 -6.64 -0.34 -6.92
CA TYR A 53 -7.76 -0.24 -7.84
C TYR A 53 -7.31 -0.52 -9.28
N HIS A 54 -8.01 -1.39 -9.99
CA HIS A 54 -7.74 -1.69 -11.40
C HIS A 54 -9.04 -1.69 -12.20
N VAL A 55 -9.02 -1.03 -13.35
CA VAL A 55 -10.11 -1.05 -14.33
C VAL A 55 -9.67 -1.90 -15.50
N ASP A 56 -10.37 -3.02 -15.72
CA ASP A 56 -10.23 -3.80 -16.94
C ASP A 56 -11.42 -3.47 -17.86
N ILE A 57 -11.12 -3.17 -19.12
CA ILE A 57 -12.12 -2.86 -20.16
C ILE A 57 -13.12 -4.02 -20.32
N ASN A 58 -12.71 -5.25 -20.01
CA ASN A 58 -13.52 -6.45 -20.19
C ASN A 58 -14.13 -6.99 -18.87
N VAL A 59 -13.62 -6.60 -17.69
CA VAL A 59 -13.89 -7.30 -16.41
C VAL A 59 -14.49 -6.37 -15.34
N ASN A 60 -14.85 -5.12 -15.68
CA ASN A 60 -15.27 -4.08 -14.74
C ASN A 60 -14.14 -3.63 -13.78
N ILE A 61 -14.52 -2.84 -12.78
CA ILE A 61 -13.68 -2.35 -11.70
C ILE A 61 -13.32 -3.50 -10.75
N SER A 62 -12.05 -3.62 -10.39
CA SER A 62 -11.54 -4.55 -9.38
C SER A 62 -10.78 -3.80 -8.29
N ILE A 63 -11.06 -4.14 -7.03
CA ILE A 63 -10.35 -3.60 -5.87
C ILE A 63 -9.64 -4.76 -5.18
N SER A 64 -8.36 -4.55 -4.90
CA SER A 64 -7.47 -5.57 -4.38
C SER A 64 -7.43 -5.54 -2.85
N ARG A 65 -7.20 -6.71 -2.27
CA ARG A 65 -6.83 -6.91 -0.85
C ARG A 65 -5.36 -7.27 -0.68
N LEU A 66 -4.59 -7.29 -1.76
CA LEU A 66 -3.22 -7.82 -1.73
C LEU A 66 -2.28 -6.86 -1.02
N ILE A 67 -1.26 -7.43 -0.40
CA ILE A 67 -0.15 -6.69 0.21
C ILE A 67 1.13 -7.06 -0.54
N TYR A 68 1.81 -6.05 -1.07
CA TYR A 68 3.11 -6.21 -1.69
C TYR A 68 4.19 -5.55 -0.83
N LYS A 69 5.34 -6.20 -0.76
CA LYS A 69 6.53 -5.69 -0.09
C LYS A 69 7.65 -5.58 -1.09
N TYR A 70 8.31 -4.43 -1.13
CA TYR A 70 9.55 -4.21 -1.86
C TYR A 70 10.71 -4.13 -0.89
N ILE A 71 11.85 -4.73 -1.23
CA ILE A 71 13.11 -4.60 -0.51
C ILE A 71 14.03 -3.72 -1.34
N ILE A 72 14.32 -2.50 -0.87
CA ILE A 72 15.00 -1.46 -1.68
C ILE A 72 16.41 -1.91 -2.09
N ASN A 73 17.22 -2.37 -1.14
CA ASN A 73 18.60 -2.78 -1.41
C ASN A 73 18.69 -4.00 -2.34
N GLU A 74 17.72 -4.92 -2.25
CA GLU A 74 17.69 -6.13 -3.09
C GLU A 74 16.96 -5.92 -4.42
N LYS A 75 16.19 -4.84 -4.52
CA LYS A 75 15.32 -4.49 -5.64
C LYS A 75 14.26 -5.54 -5.98
N ILE A 76 13.77 -6.25 -4.96
CA ILE A 76 12.81 -7.36 -5.13
C ILE A 76 11.44 -6.98 -4.60
N TRP A 77 10.40 -7.27 -5.40
CA TRP A 77 9.00 -7.29 -4.95
C TRP A 77 8.59 -8.69 -4.54
N THR A 78 7.85 -8.79 -3.44
CA THR A 78 7.26 -10.04 -2.96
C THR A 78 5.81 -9.80 -2.61
N LYS A 79 4.91 -10.66 -3.12
CA LYS A 79 3.54 -10.74 -2.60
C LYS A 79 3.61 -11.32 -1.20
N MET A 80 3.01 -10.66 -0.22
CA MET A 80 2.88 -11.22 1.12
C MET A 80 1.86 -12.36 1.11
N ASN A 81 2.07 -13.40 1.92
CA ASN A 81 1.09 -14.48 2.11
C ASN A 81 -0.20 -14.02 2.81
N GLN A 82 -0.18 -12.79 3.34
CA GLN A 82 -1.30 -12.20 4.04
C GLN A 82 -1.95 -11.13 3.17
N GLU A 83 -3.25 -11.00 3.35
CA GLU A 83 -4.09 -10.07 2.61
C GLU A 83 -4.84 -9.19 3.60
N LEU A 84 -5.23 -8.01 3.14
CA LEU A 84 -6.14 -7.15 3.87
C LEU A 84 -7.47 -7.88 4.09
N PRO A 85 -8.12 -7.65 5.24
CA PRO A 85 -9.42 -8.26 5.51
C PRO A 85 -10.53 -7.72 4.59
N LEU A 86 -10.29 -6.59 3.92
CA LEU A 86 -11.22 -5.93 3.00
C LEU A 86 -10.46 -5.44 1.76
N CYS A 87 -11.14 -5.42 0.60
CA CYS A 87 -10.64 -4.78 -0.61
C CYS A 87 -10.60 -3.27 -0.40
N LEU A 88 -9.45 -2.63 -0.62
CA LEU A 88 -9.25 -1.20 -0.35
C LEU A 88 -8.50 -0.51 -1.48
N ALA A 89 -9.00 0.64 -1.89
CA ALA A 89 -8.32 1.62 -2.74
C ALA A 89 -8.46 3.02 -2.14
N ASP A 90 -7.67 3.99 -2.62
CA ASP A 90 -7.74 5.40 -2.18
C ASP A 90 -7.55 5.57 -0.65
N SER A 91 -6.79 4.67 -0.03
CA SER A 91 -6.48 4.71 1.41
C SER A 91 -5.08 5.25 1.67
N ILE A 92 -4.81 5.62 2.91
CA ILE A 92 -3.49 6.06 3.39
C ILE A 92 -2.97 5.05 4.41
N ALA A 93 -1.69 4.69 4.33
CA ALA A 93 -1.02 3.90 5.36
C ALA A 93 -0.10 4.78 6.21
N LEU A 94 -0.17 4.60 7.54
CA LEU A 94 0.64 5.28 8.53
C LEU A 94 1.32 4.26 9.43
N LEU A 95 2.51 4.60 9.94
CA LEU A 95 3.24 3.76 10.89
C LEU A 95 3.31 4.45 12.25
N ASN A 96 2.91 3.71 13.28
CA ASN A 96 3.24 3.99 14.68
C ASN A 96 4.24 2.92 15.18
N LYS A 97 4.87 3.15 16.34
CA LYS A 97 5.88 2.29 16.98
C LYS A 97 5.70 0.81 16.68
N ASN A 98 4.49 0.29 16.90
CA ASN A 98 4.20 -1.14 16.76
C ASN A 98 3.13 -1.48 15.71
N TYR A 99 2.54 -0.51 15.02
CA TYR A 99 1.37 -0.78 14.17
C TYR A 99 1.38 -0.01 12.87
N ILE A 100 0.96 -0.67 11.80
CA ILE A 100 0.57 -0.03 10.55
C ILE A 100 -0.94 0.24 10.61
N TYR A 101 -1.31 1.48 10.38
CA TYR A 101 -2.69 1.96 10.27
C TYR A 101 -3.02 2.17 8.81
N ILE A 102 -4.11 1.58 8.32
CA ILE A 102 -4.67 1.93 7.01
C ILE A 102 -5.99 2.66 7.28
N ILE A 103 -6.07 3.90 6.80
CA ILE A 103 -7.16 4.83 7.11
C ILE A 103 -7.84 5.25 5.81
N GLY A 104 -9.18 5.27 5.83
CA GLY A 104 -10.01 5.69 4.72
C GLY A 104 -10.08 4.65 3.61
N GLY A 105 -10.26 5.14 2.41
CA GLY A 105 -10.37 4.33 1.20
C GLY A 105 -11.78 3.82 0.93
N SER A 106 -11.94 3.32 -0.29
CA SER A 106 -13.17 2.76 -0.82
C SER A 106 -13.01 1.26 -1.07
N ASN A 107 -14.08 0.52 -0.81
CA ASN A 107 -14.22 -0.88 -1.20
C ASN A 107 -15.15 -0.99 -2.44
N GLU A 108 -15.51 -2.22 -2.83
CA GLU A 108 -16.39 -2.48 -3.97
C GLU A 108 -17.78 -1.84 -3.84
N SER A 109 -18.26 -1.63 -2.60
CA SER A 109 -19.52 -0.91 -2.31
C SER A 109 -19.32 0.59 -2.08
N PHE A 110 -18.13 1.13 -2.38
CA PHE A 110 -17.73 2.53 -2.15
C PHE A 110 -17.95 3.02 -0.71
N THR A 111 -17.97 2.09 0.25
CA THR A 111 -18.10 2.38 1.68
C THR A 111 -16.75 2.80 2.24
N LEU A 112 -16.73 3.88 3.02
CA LEU A 112 -15.52 4.40 3.67
C LEU A 112 -15.21 3.61 4.95
N TYR A 113 -13.99 3.08 5.07
CA TYR A 113 -13.54 2.36 6.27
C TYR A 113 -12.47 3.15 7.02
N PHE A 114 -12.52 3.13 8.35
CA PHE A 114 -11.70 4.04 9.13
C PHE A 114 -10.39 3.47 9.69
N ASN A 115 -10.23 2.16 9.97
CA ASN A 115 -8.97 1.67 10.56
C ASN A 115 -8.70 0.17 10.34
N PHE A 116 -7.48 -0.17 9.90
CA PHE A 116 -6.90 -1.53 10.01
C PHE A 116 -5.57 -1.47 10.76
N PHE A 117 -5.34 -2.42 11.68
CA PHE A 117 -4.14 -2.49 12.51
C PHE A 117 -3.29 -3.70 12.16
N TYR A 118 -2.00 -3.49 11.89
CA TYR A 118 -1.03 -4.57 11.61
C TYR A 118 0.14 -4.54 12.60
N PRO A 119 0.33 -5.56 13.46
CA PRO A 119 1.36 -5.56 14.49
C PRO A 119 2.78 -5.72 13.92
N ARG A 120 3.74 -5.03 14.55
CA ARG A 120 5.17 -5.07 14.22
C ARG A 120 5.88 -6.17 15.02
N GLY A 121 6.30 -7.24 14.33
CA GLY A 121 7.37 -8.14 14.77
C GLY A 121 7.02 -9.25 15.77
N LYS A 122 6.64 -10.43 15.25
CA LYS A 122 7.23 -11.78 15.45
C LYS A 122 6.29 -12.72 14.70
N ASN A 123 6.70 -13.06 13.48
CA ASN A 123 5.84 -13.58 12.42
C ASN A 123 4.65 -12.65 12.14
N PHE A 124 4.62 -12.08 10.93
CA PHE A 124 3.41 -11.44 10.42
C PHE A 124 2.16 -12.34 10.59
N GLN A 125 2.33 -13.66 10.78
CA GLN A 125 1.33 -14.71 11.02
C GLN A 125 0.26 -14.47 12.11
N GLN A 126 0.40 -13.52 13.05
CA GLN A 126 -0.65 -13.27 14.05
C GLN A 126 -1.23 -11.86 13.93
N LEU A 127 -2.38 -11.77 13.24
CA LEU A 127 -3.17 -10.56 13.10
C LEU A 127 -4.26 -10.52 14.17
N PHE A 128 -4.24 -9.51 15.05
CA PHE A 128 -5.41 -9.13 15.85
C PHE A 128 -6.03 -7.88 15.22
N LEU A 129 -7.15 -8.07 14.52
CA LEU A 129 -7.91 -7.01 13.90
C LEU A 129 -8.93 -6.47 14.92
N TYR A 130 -8.67 -5.29 15.49
CA TYR A 130 -9.68 -4.54 16.24
C TYR A 130 -10.34 -3.52 15.31
N MET A 131 -11.61 -3.76 14.96
CA MET A 131 -12.45 -2.79 14.26
C MET A 131 -13.15 -1.89 15.29
N LEU A 132 -13.07 -0.57 15.09
CA LEU A 132 -13.92 0.42 15.77
C LEU A 132 -14.34 1.47 14.72
N PHE A 133 -15.53 1.35 14.13
CA PHE A 133 -16.82 1.87 14.61
C PHE A 133 -17.91 1.61 13.56
N LYS A 134 -19.12 1.28 14.04
CA LYS A 134 -20.39 1.38 13.31
C LYS A 134 -20.53 2.77 12.68
N SER A 135 -20.81 2.86 11.39
CA SER A 135 -21.49 4.03 10.83
C SER A 135 -23.00 3.83 11.01
N PHE A 136 -23.62 4.74 11.77
CA PHE A 136 -25.06 4.98 11.76
C PHE A 136 -25.56 5.17 10.32
N ILE A 137 -26.61 4.44 9.94
CA ILE A 137 -27.98 4.92 9.68
C ILE A 137 -28.90 3.70 9.86
#